data_AF-A0A6L8FV44-F1
#
_entry.id   AF-A0A6L8FV44-F1
#
_cell.length_a   1.000
_cell.length_b   1.000
_cell.length_c   1.000
_cell.angle_alpha   90.00
_cell.angle_beta   90.00
_cell.angle_gamma   90.00
#
_symmetry.space_group_name_H-M   'P 1'
#
loop_
_entity.id
_entity.type
_entity.pdbx_description
1 polymer ?
#
loop_
_entity_poly.entity_id
_entity_poly.type
_entity_poly.pdbx_seq_one_letter_code
_entity_poly.pdbx_strand_id
1 'polypeptide(L)'
;MAPVKLLVFVGTEGIYHDHEGQGRFLTDLLNQDAQIEADFSRDYEVMANGLAAYDATLFFTDVGHFTQAQEQGLLHFIERGGGFFGLHTADASFRDNAGYHQMLNGFFNGHSPY
;
A
#
# COMPACT_ATOMS: atom_id res chain seq x y z
N MET A 1 -6.57 -16.69 -17.96
CA MET A 1 -5.77 -15.44 -17.83
C MET A 1 -4.69 -15.71 -16.80
N ALA A 2 -3.56 -15.02 -16.86
CA ALA A 2 -2.56 -15.13 -15.79
C ALA A 2 -3.14 -14.56 -14.48
N PRO A 3 -2.75 -15.08 -13.30
CA PRO A 3 -3.14 -14.50 -12.01
C PRO A 3 -2.67 -13.05 -11.90
N VAL A 4 -3.42 -12.23 -11.18
CA VAL A 4 -3.04 -10.85 -10.84
C VAL A 4 -1.93 -10.92 -9.79
N LYS A 5 -0.79 -10.30 -10.07
CA LYS A 5 0.32 -10.15 -9.12
C LYS A 5 0.05 -8.96 -8.21
N LEU A 6 -0.18 -9.21 -6.92
CA LEU A 6 -0.57 -8.19 -5.94
C LEU A 6 0.48 -8.03 -4.85
N LEU A 7 0.97 -6.82 -4.64
CA LEU A 7 1.80 -6.50 -3.48
C LEU A 7 0.93 -6.06 -2.31
N VAL A 8 0.88 -6.84 -1.24
CA VAL A 8 0.35 -6.41 0.07
C VAL A 8 1.48 -5.71 0.82
N PHE A 9 1.44 -4.38 0.81
CA PHE A 9 2.42 -3.54 1.49
C PHE A 9 1.92 -3.12 2.86
N VAL A 10 2.70 -3.48 3.87
CA VAL A 10 2.51 -3.06 5.25
C VAL A 10 3.68 -2.18 5.65
N GLY A 11 3.42 -0.89 5.76
CA GLY A 11 4.42 0.12 6.13
C GLY A 11 4.76 0.10 7.61
N THR A 12 5.02 1.29 8.15
CA THR A 12 5.30 1.44 9.58
C THR A 12 4.00 1.31 10.37
N GLU A 13 4.02 0.41 11.35
CA GLU A 13 2.86 0.15 12.21
C GLU A 13 2.68 1.25 13.25
N GLY A 14 1.42 1.64 13.45
CA GLY A 14 1.00 2.36 14.65
C GLY A 14 0.82 1.42 15.85
N ILE A 15 0.36 1.94 16.97
CA ILE A 15 0.16 1.15 18.20
C ILE A 15 -1.23 0.48 18.29
N TYR A 16 -2.13 0.79 17.36
CA TYR A 16 -3.54 0.38 17.42
C TYR A 16 -3.89 -0.74 16.42
N HIS A 17 -3.00 -1.02 15.48
CA HIS A 17 -3.22 -1.95 14.40
C HIS A 17 -2.04 -2.92 14.31
N ASP A 18 -2.35 -4.22 14.31
CA ASP A 18 -1.41 -5.28 13.97
C ASP A 18 -1.37 -5.42 12.45
N HIS A 19 -0.83 -4.43 11.74
CA HIS A 19 -0.82 -4.46 10.28
C HIS A 19 0.03 -5.61 9.74
N GLU A 20 1.11 -6.01 10.42
CA GLU A 20 1.97 -7.12 9.98
C GLU A 20 1.21 -8.44 10.10
N GLY A 21 0.67 -8.77 11.28
CA GLY A 21 -0.07 -10.02 11.47
C GLY A 21 -1.28 -10.11 10.56
N GLN A 22 -2.08 -9.04 10.49
CA GLN A 22 -3.28 -8.99 9.65
C GLN A 22 -2.94 -8.87 8.15
N GLY A 23 -1.85 -8.22 7.79
CA GLY A 23 -1.35 -8.15 6.42
C GLY A 23 -0.88 -9.51 5.92
N ARG A 24 -0.17 -10.29 6.74
CA ARG A 24 0.19 -11.69 6.43
C ARG A 24 -1.06 -12.56 6.27
N PHE A 25 -2.02 -12.44 7.20
CA PHE A 25 -3.30 -13.12 7.09
C PHE A 25 -4.03 -12.76 5.78
N LEU A 26 -4.06 -11.47 5.43
CA LEU A 26 -4.68 -11.00 4.20
C LEU A 26 -3.98 -11.57 2.95
N THR A 27 -2.65 -11.59 2.92
CA THR A 27 -1.87 -12.22 1.85
C THR A 27 -2.21 -13.70 1.72
N ASP A 28 -2.23 -14.45 2.83
CA ASP A 28 -2.58 -15.89 2.82
C ASP A 28 -4.01 -16.13 2.34
N LEU A 29 -4.95 -15.26 2.75
CA LEU A 29 -6.35 -15.33 2.31
C LEU A 29 -6.48 -15.07 0.80
N LEU A 30 -5.81 -14.04 0.28
CA LEU A 30 -5.83 -13.68 -1.14
C LEU A 30 -5.26 -14.80 -2.01
N ASN A 31 -4.21 -15.47 -1.55
CA ASN A 31 -3.60 -16.61 -2.23
C ASN A 31 -4.47 -17.88 -2.24
N GLN A 32 -5.61 -17.92 -1.55
CA GLN A 32 -6.59 -19.01 -1.69
C GLN A 32 -7.38 -18.91 -3.00
N ASP A 33 -7.43 -17.73 -3.62
CA ASP A 33 -8.01 -17.55 -4.95
C ASP A 33 -6.93 -17.79 -6.02
N ALA A 34 -7.16 -18.76 -6.91
CA ALA A 34 -6.25 -19.08 -8.00
C ALA A 34 -6.06 -17.95 -9.02
N GLN A 35 -6.87 -16.89 -8.96
CA GLN A 35 -6.75 -15.70 -9.81
C GLN A 35 -5.80 -14.63 -9.24
N ILE A 36 -5.27 -14.80 -8.02
CA ILE A 36 -4.40 -13.83 -7.36
C ILE A 36 -3.11 -14.53 -6.92
N GLU A 37 -1.98 -13.86 -7.15
CA GLU A 37 -0.68 -14.20 -6.57
C GLU A 37 -0.23 -13.00 -5.73
N ALA A 38 -0.38 -13.11 -4.41
CA ALA A 38 -0.11 -12.02 -3.48
C ALA A 38 1.23 -12.21 -2.74
N ASP A 39 2.06 -11.17 -2.75
CA ASP A 39 3.28 -11.07 -1.95
C ASP A 39 3.06 -10.13 -0.76
N PHE A 40 3.70 -10.45 0.37
CA PHE A 40 3.75 -9.57 1.54
C PHE A 40 5.09 -8.82 1.58
N SER A 41 5.07 -7.51 1.80
CA SER A 41 6.28 -6.72 2.02
C SER A 41 6.11 -5.64 3.09
N ARG A 42 7.19 -5.40 3.84
CA ARG A 42 7.39 -4.22 4.69
C ARG A 42 8.55 -3.35 4.22
N ASP A 43 9.17 -3.72 3.11
CA ASP A 43 10.33 -3.03 2.57
C ASP A 43 9.86 -1.88 1.69
N TYR A 44 10.14 -0.66 2.15
CA TYR A 44 9.84 0.57 1.44
C TYR A 44 10.58 0.69 0.12
N GLU A 45 11.73 0.04 -0.04
CA GLU A 45 12.51 0.10 -1.28
C GLU A 45 11.77 -0.50 -2.48
N VAL A 46 10.79 -1.38 -2.22
CA VAL A 46 9.90 -1.91 -3.27
C VAL A 46 9.17 -0.77 -4.01
N MET A 47 8.83 0.32 -3.33
CA MET A 47 8.16 1.47 -3.96
C MET A 47 9.08 2.18 -4.96
N ALA A 48 10.38 2.22 -4.71
CA ALA A 48 11.32 2.89 -5.59
C ALA A 48 11.68 2.07 -6.84
N ASN A 49 11.78 0.74 -6.73
CA ASN A 49 12.35 -0.09 -7.80
C ASN A 49 11.70 -1.48 -8.00
N GLY A 50 10.80 -1.91 -7.13
CA GLY A 50 10.24 -3.27 -7.14
C GLY A 50 8.85 -3.40 -7.79
N LEU A 51 8.12 -2.30 -7.97
CA LEU A 51 6.71 -2.34 -8.41
C LEU A 51 6.48 -2.91 -9.82
N ALA A 52 7.51 -2.98 -10.66
CA ALA A 52 7.40 -3.55 -12.02
C ALA A 52 7.04 -5.05 -12.03
N ALA A 53 7.18 -5.75 -10.90
CA ALA A 53 6.79 -7.16 -10.75
C ALA A 53 5.29 -7.36 -10.45
N TYR A 54 4.53 -6.28 -10.22
CA TYR A 54 3.15 -6.33 -9.75
C TYR A 54 2.19 -5.65 -10.71
N ASP A 55 0.94 -6.14 -10.74
CA ASP A 55 -0.16 -5.52 -11.45
C ASP A 55 -0.89 -4.50 -10.56
N ALA A 56 -0.89 -4.73 -9.24
CA ALA A 56 -1.52 -3.86 -8.26
C ALA A 56 -0.79 -3.88 -6.90
N THR A 57 -1.08 -2.86 -6.09
CA THR A 57 -0.64 -2.76 -4.70
C THR A 57 -1.84 -2.61 -3.77
N LEU A 58 -1.78 -3.26 -2.61
CA LEU A 58 -2.69 -3.09 -1.49
C LEU A 58 -1.90 -2.48 -0.33
N PHE A 59 -2.25 -1.26 0.04
CA PHE A 59 -1.65 -0.55 1.15
C PHE A 59 -2.50 -0.78 2.39
N PHE A 60 -1.93 -1.46 3.37
CA PHE A 60 -2.50 -1.59 4.71
C PHE A 60 -1.50 -0.98 5.69
N THR A 61 -1.57 0.34 5.81
CA THR A 61 -0.58 1.21 6.45
C THR A 61 -1.26 2.11 7.48
N ASP A 62 -0.51 2.66 8.45
CA ASP A 62 -1.02 3.63 9.43
C ASP A 62 -0.28 4.96 9.32
N VAL A 63 1.04 4.90 9.54
CA VAL A 63 1.97 6.03 9.54
C VAL A 63 3.16 5.69 8.65
N GLY A 64 4.00 6.68 8.41
CA GLY A 64 5.23 6.49 7.66
C GLY A 64 5.60 7.72 6.87
N HIS A 65 6.73 7.63 6.19
CA HIS A 65 7.23 8.66 5.30
C HIS A 65 7.91 7.99 4.12
N PHE A 66 7.57 8.41 2.91
CA PHE A 66 8.30 8.01 1.72
C PHE A 66 9.44 8.99 1.45
N THR A 67 10.60 8.45 1.08
CA THR A 67 11.61 9.26 0.39
C THR A 67 11.05 9.74 -0.96
N GLN A 68 11.67 10.77 -1.54
CA GLN A 68 11.28 11.25 -2.87
C GLN A 68 11.28 10.14 -3.93
N ALA A 69 12.28 9.24 -3.90
CA ALA A 69 12.38 8.14 -4.85
C ALA A 69 11.26 7.11 -4.67
N GLN A 70 10.88 6.81 -3.44
CA GLN A 70 9.79 5.89 -3.13
C GLN A 70 8.44 6.47 -3.55
N GLU A 71 8.16 7.73 -3.24
CA GLU A 71 6.92 8.41 -3.64
C GLU A 71 6.81 8.50 -5.18
N GLN A 72 7.89 8.91 -5.87
CA GLN A 72 7.91 8.96 -7.33
C GLN A 72 7.72 7.59 -7.97
N GLY A 73 8.33 6.54 -7.41
CA GLY A 73 8.18 5.19 -7.93
C GLY A 73 6.74 4.67 -7.82
N LEU A 74 6.06 4.92 -6.70
CA LEU A 74 4.64 4.61 -6.52
C LEU A 74 3.74 5.39 -7.51
N LEU A 75 3.93 6.70 -7.60
CA LEU A 75 3.11 7.55 -8.49
C LEU A 75 3.28 7.14 -9.95
N HIS A 76 4.52 6.89 -10.37
CA HIS A 76 4.82 6.45 -11.74
C HIS A 76 4.24 5.06 -12.06
N PHE A 77 4.24 4.14 -11.10
CA PHE A 77 3.57 2.85 -11.23
C PHE A 77 2.07 3.04 -11.54
N ILE A 78 1.40 3.93 -10.81
CA ILE A 78 -0.03 4.21 -10.97
C ILE A 78 -0.32 4.96 -12.27
N GLU A 79 0.49 5.96 -12.63
CA GLU A 79 0.38 6.68 -13.90
C GLU A 79 0.51 5.76 -15.12
N ARG A 80 1.24 4.65 -14.99
CA ARG A 80 1.40 3.63 -16.03
C ARG A 80 0.31 2.56 -16.04
N GLY A 81 -0.70 2.67 -15.19
CA GLY A 81 -1.84 1.76 -15.12
C GLY A 81 -1.75 0.70 -14.03
N GLY A 82 -0.78 0.80 -13.12
CA GLY A 82 -0.71 -0.03 -11.92
C GLY A 82 -1.90 0.20 -10.99
N GLY A 83 -2.50 -0.87 -10.48
CA GLY A 83 -3.63 -0.78 -9.56
C GLY A 83 -3.23 -0.32 -8.16
N PHE A 84 -4.07 0.48 -7.52
CA PHE A 84 -3.89 0.91 -6.13
C PHE A 84 -5.13 0.61 -5.30
N PHE A 85 -4.94 -0.04 -4.16
CA PHE A 85 -5.98 -0.29 -3.16
C PHE A 85 -5.48 0.21 -1.80
N GLY A 86 -6.06 1.28 -1.27
CA GLY A 86 -5.81 1.74 0.10
C GLY A 86 -6.85 1.14 1.05
N LEU A 87 -6.40 0.44 2.09
CA LEU A 87 -7.26 -0.16 3.10
C LEU A 87 -7.19 0.63 4.42
N HIS A 88 -8.36 1.05 4.92
CA HIS A 88 -8.50 1.67 6.23
C HIS A 88 -7.64 2.93 6.41
N THR A 89 -6.63 2.88 7.28
CA THR A 89 -5.72 4.00 7.64
C THR A 89 -4.71 4.37 6.55
N ALA A 90 -4.79 3.76 5.37
CA ALA A 90 -3.93 4.12 4.24
C ALA A 90 -4.02 5.61 3.86
N ASP A 91 -5.18 6.25 4.05
CA ASP A 91 -5.38 7.69 3.81
C ASP A 91 -4.84 8.59 4.94
N ALA A 92 -4.51 8.01 6.09
CA ALA A 92 -3.87 8.68 7.23
C ALA A 92 -2.33 8.58 7.19
N SER A 93 -1.80 7.69 6.35
CA SER A 93 -0.37 7.47 6.16
C SER A 93 0.30 8.57 5.35
N PHE A 94 1.64 8.66 5.44
CA PHE A 94 2.49 9.48 4.56
C PHE A 94 2.11 10.97 4.50
N ARG A 95 1.76 11.56 5.65
CA ARG A 95 1.21 12.92 5.76
C ARG A 95 2.04 14.03 5.10
N ASP A 96 3.36 13.85 5.00
CA ASP A 96 4.28 14.82 4.39
C ASP A 96 4.49 14.58 2.88
N ASN A 97 3.97 13.48 2.33
CA ASN A 97 4.08 13.11 0.92
C ASN A 97 2.88 13.62 0.14
N ALA A 98 2.99 14.87 -0.35
CA ALA A 98 1.88 15.57 -1.00
C ALA A 98 1.39 14.86 -2.28
N GLY A 99 2.27 14.20 -3.02
CA GLY A 99 1.90 13.47 -4.23
C GLY A 99 1.03 12.25 -3.91
N TYR A 100 1.35 11.51 -2.85
CA TYR A 100 0.52 10.41 -2.35
C TYR A 100 -0.91 10.88 -2.03
N HIS A 101 -1.06 11.97 -1.29
CA HIS A 101 -2.39 12.50 -0.96
C HIS A 101 -3.15 13.09 -2.17
N GLN A 102 -2.44 13.69 -3.12
CA GLN A 102 -3.04 14.13 -4.38
C GLN A 102 -3.56 12.96 -5.21
N MET A 103 -2.80 11.86 -5.27
CA MET A 103 -3.20 10.62 -5.94
C MET A 103 -4.46 10.01 -5.31
N LEU A 104 -4.54 9.99 -3.96
CA LEU A 104 -5.75 9.55 -3.25
C LEU A 104 -6.93 10.50 -3.44
N ASN A 105 -6.65 11.77 -3.76
CA ASN A 105 -7.62 12.87 -3.70
C ASN A 105 -8.35 12.91 -2.35
N GLY A 106 -7.60 12.65 -1.27
CA GLY A 106 -8.12 12.48 0.08
C GLY A 106 -7.05 12.70 1.14
N PHE A 107 -7.47 13.19 2.30
CA PHE A 107 -6.58 13.44 3.42
C PHE A 107 -7.32 13.19 4.74
N PHE A 108 -6.79 12.31 5.57
CA PHE A 108 -7.39 12.01 6.86
C PHE A 108 -7.39 13.23 7.79
N ASN A 109 -8.58 13.70 8.15
CA ASN A 109 -8.82 14.88 8.99
C ASN A 109 -9.03 14.55 10.47
N GLY A 110 -8.73 13.32 10.89
CA GLY A 110 -8.89 12.88 12.27
C GLY A 110 -10.18 12.13 12.54
N HIS A 111 -10.25 11.53 13.73
CA HIS A 111 -11.42 10.82 14.20
C HIS A 111 -12.48 11.79 14.73
N SER A 112 -13.75 11.38 14.65
CA SER A 112 -14.84 12.04 15.36
C SER A 112 -14.47 12.16 16.85
N PRO A 113 -14.74 13.32 17.50
CA PRO A 113 -14.57 13.45 18.94
C PRO A 113 -15.65 12.73 19.76
N TYR A 114 -16.63 12.12 19.07
CA TYR A 114 -17.73 11.33 19.64
C TYR A 114 -17.62 9.87 19.23
#